data_AF-A0A426U411-F1
#
_entry.id   AF-A0A426U411-F1
#
_cell.length_a   1.000
_cell.length_b   1.000
_cell.length_c   1.000
_cell.angle_alpha   90.00
_cell.angle_beta   90.00
_cell.angle_gamma   90.00
#
_symmetry.space_group_name_H-M   'P 1'
#
loop_
_entity.id
_entity.type
_entity.pdbx_description
1 polymer ?
#
loop_
_entity_poly.entity_id
_entity_poly.type
_entity_poly.pdbx_seq_one_letter_code
_entity_poly.pdbx_strand_id
1 'polypeptide(L)'
;MKRLAITIAHPKSAQVRLTDARDAGHVTVNAYHFDLRPGALHAITPTLQDGVNVVRFVVTTQRFREKIFNLDLDRPQWSGRFELYINEQLVSIFEDQGVALLGGGNYTIAQLELNLYRPVLAPTVDELISRMRRIPGMTDTVAKDVAQAKRHTCFANQMAVLTWKNRFGVDFVYVCDGEGACHYAGYVGWVHASGLRRTLLALREEYGGR
;
A
#
# COMPACT_ATOMS: atom_id res chain seq x y z
N MET A 1 17.45 21.79 -6.09
CA MET A 1 16.43 21.03 -5.32
C MET A 1 16.10 19.74 -6.06
N LYS A 2 16.39 18.57 -5.46
CA LYS A 2 16.08 17.27 -6.05
C LYS A 2 14.59 16.95 -5.87
N ARG A 3 13.91 16.59 -6.97
CA ARG A 3 12.55 16.05 -6.97
C ARG A 3 12.59 14.59 -7.41
N LEU A 4 11.93 13.72 -6.67
CA LEU A 4 11.83 12.30 -6.97
C LEU A 4 10.35 11.90 -6.94
N ALA A 5 9.96 10.93 -7.77
CA ALA A 5 8.64 10.31 -7.71
C ALA A 5 8.81 8.80 -7.54
N ILE A 6 8.06 8.22 -6.60
CA ILE A 6 8.05 6.78 -6.32
C ILE A 6 6.59 6.33 -6.26
N THR A 7 6.26 5.27 -6.98
CA THR A 7 4.93 4.63 -6.94
C THR A 7 5.05 3.30 -6.23
N ILE A 8 4.25 3.08 -5.19
CA ILE A 8 4.22 1.82 -4.43
C ILE A 8 2.79 1.41 -4.06
N ALA A 9 2.58 0.10 -3.92
CA ALA A 9 1.41 -0.42 -3.26
C ALA A 9 1.35 0.09 -1.80
N HIS A 10 0.15 0.27 -1.26
CA HIS A 10 -0.04 0.79 0.09
C HIS A 10 0.82 0.03 1.12
N PRO A 11 1.81 0.70 1.74
CA PRO A 11 2.80 0.00 2.55
C PRO A 11 2.24 -0.36 3.93
N LYS A 12 2.77 -1.43 4.53
CA LYS A 12 2.49 -1.78 5.94
C LYS A 12 3.17 -0.81 6.90
N SER A 13 4.38 -0.37 6.54
CA SER A 13 5.12 0.63 7.29
C SER A 13 5.89 1.56 6.36
N ALA A 14 6.04 2.80 6.80
CA ALA A 14 6.77 3.87 6.12
C ALA A 14 7.37 4.75 7.21
N GLN A 15 8.69 4.87 7.20
CA GLN A 15 9.45 5.57 8.23
C GLN A 15 10.51 6.45 7.60
N VAL A 16 10.84 7.54 8.26
CA VAL A 16 11.94 8.42 7.88
C VAL A 16 12.94 8.49 9.01
N ARG A 17 14.21 8.62 8.66
CA ARG A 17 15.29 8.85 9.61
C ARG A 17 16.13 10.01 9.14
N LEU A 18 16.45 10.92 10.05
CA LEU A 18 17.52 11.87 9.86
C LEU A 18 18.81 11.21 10.36
N THR A 19 19.79 10.96 9.50
CA THR A 19 21.05 10.33 9.93
C THR A 19 22.12 11.34 10.28
N ASP A 20 22.12 12.49 9.60
CA ASP A 20 23.06 13.57 9.85
C ASP A 20 22.38 14.90 9.58
N ALA A 21 22.45 15.80 10.57
CA ALA A 21 22.13 17.22 10.40
C ALA A 21 22.97 18.03 11.37
N ARG A 22 23.51 19.14 10.88
CA ARG A 22 24.33 20.05 11.70
C ARG A 22 23.52 20.76 12.79
N ASP A 23 22.27 21.12 12.51
CA ASP A 23 21.42 21.89 13.42
C ASP A 23 20.14 21.10 13.81
N ALA A 24 19.07 21.23 13.02
CA ALA A 24 17.83 20.49 13.21
C ALA A 24 17.27 20.03 11.85
N GLY A 25 16.56 18.91 11.83
CA GLY A 25 15.87 18.43 10.64
C GLY A 25 14.40 18.15 10.93
N HIS A 26 13.55 18.40 9.95
CA HIS A 26 12.15 18.00 10.00
C HIS A 26 11.71 17.45 8.64
N VAL A 27 10.63 16.70 8.67
CA VAL A 27 9.94 16.21 7.47
C VAL A 27 8.52 16.70 7.49
N THR A 28 8.02 17.14 6.34
CA THR A 28 6.59 17.37 6.15
C THR A 28 6.02 16.31 5.22
N VAL A 29 4.91 15.68 5.60
CA VAL A 29 4.16 14.76 4.76
C VAL A 29 2.78 15.36 4.54
N ASN A 30 2.50 15.83 3.33
CA ASN A 30 1.31 16.63 3.03
C ASN A 30 1.23 17.85 3.98
N ALA A 31 0.23 17.90 4.86
CA ALA A 31 0.06 18.95 5.87
C ALA A 31 0.66 18.62 7.25
N TYR A 32 1.19 17.40 7.44
CA TYR A 32 1.73 16.95 8.72
C TYR A 32 3.20 17.29 8.85
N HIS A 33 3.61 17.74 10.04
CA HIS A 33 4.99 18.12 10.36
C HIS A 33 5.59 17.16 11.38
N PHE A 34 6.83 16.74 11.16
CA PHE A 34 7.57 15.84 12.02
C PHE A 34 8.97 16.40 12.30
N ASP A 35 9.22 16.82 13.52
CA ASP A 35 10.58 17.14 13.95
C ASP A 35 11.37 15.85 14.13
N LEU A 36 12.56 15.80 13.54
CA LEU A 36 13.43 14.63 13.59
C LEU A 36 14.66 14.92 14.44
N ARG A 37 15.02 13.94 15.27
CA ARG A 37 16.32 13.91 15.94
C ARG A 37 17.27 13.01 15.13
N PRO A 38 18.55 13.39 14.97
CA PRO A 38 19.53 12.52 14.32
C PRO A 38 19.55 11.12 14.95
N GLY A 39 19.50 10.09 14.10
CA GLY A 39 19.45 8.68 14.46
C GLY A 39 18.05 8.11 14.75
N ALA A 40 17.04 8.94 15.02
CA ALA A 40 15.70 8.47 15.34
C ALA A 40 14.88 8.10 14.09
N LEU A 41 14.23 6.94 14.12
CA LEU A 41 13.23 6.54 13.13
C LEU A 41 11.86 7.09 13.53
N HIS A 42 11.20 7.78 12.60
CA HIS A 42 9.86 8.31 12.78
C HIS A 42 8.89 7.68 11.79
N ALA A 43 7.80 7.14 12.30
CA ALA A 43 6.74 6.58 11.47
C ALA A 43 5.92 7.71 10.82
N ILE A 44 5.83 7.65 9.49
CA ILE A 44 4.98 8.55 8.69
C ILE A 44 3.75 7.85 8.12
N THR A 45 3.67 6.51 8.24
CA THR A 45 2.54 5.68 7.75
C THR A 45 1.16 6.25 8.08
N PRO A 46 0.86 6.69 9.31
CA PRO A 46 -0.49 7.18 9.65
C PRO A 46 -0.92 8.43 8.89
N THR A 47 0.02 9.15 8.27
CA THR A 47 -0.24 10.40 7.54
C THR A 47 -0.35 10.23 6.03
N LEU A 48 -0.08 9.02 5.55
CA LEU A 48 -0.15 8.69 4.13
C LEU A 48 -1.61 8.46 3.69
N GLN A 49 -1.92 8.90 2.48
CA GLN A 49 -3.24 8.81 1.85
C GLN A 49 -3.15 8.04 0.53
N ASP A 50 -4.28 7.51 0.05
CA ASP A 50 -4.36 6.95 -1.29
C ASP A 50 -4.05 8.05 -2.34
N GLY A 51 -3.27 7.71 -3.36
CA GLY A 51 -2.78 8.65 -4.37
C GLY A 51 -1.47 9.32 -4.00
N VAL A 52 -1.27 10.55 -4.49
CA VAL A 52 0.01 11.26 -4.38
C VAL A 52 0.17 11.90 -3.00
N ASN A 53 1.24 11.53 -2.30
CA ASN A 53 1.68 12.14 -1.06
C ASN A 53 2.96 12.93 -1.31
N VAL A 54 3.04 14.17 -0.82
CA VAL A 54 4.24 15.00 -0.97
C VAL A 54 5.02 14.97 0.33
N VAL A 55 6.21 14.41 0.29
CA VAL A 55 7.16 14.34 1.40
C VAL A 55 8.27 15.36 1.15
N ARG A 56 8.50 16.30 2.07
CA ARG A 56 9.62 17.25 2.00
C ARG A 56 10.57 17.00 3.15
N PHE A 57 11.86 16.96 2.84
CA PHE A 57 12.94 16.81 3.80
C PHE A 57 13.64 18.14 3.97
N VAL A 58 13.69 18.67 5.19
CA VAL A 58 14.12 20.05 5.45
C VAL A 58 15.11 20.08 6.61
N VAL A 59 16.21 20.79 6.42
CA VAL A 59 17.12 21.18 7.51
C VAL A 59 16.82 22.62 7.92
N THR A 60 16.68 22.85 9.21
CA THR A 60 16.50 24.16 9.80
C THR A 60 17.79 24.56 10.47
N THR A 61 18.34 25.70 10.05
CA THR A 61 19.51 26.31 10.67
C THR A 61 19.09 27.41 11.63
N GLN A 62 19.77 27.53 12.77
CA GLN A 62 19.45 28.59 13.72
C GLN A 62 19.94 29.95 13.19
N ARG A 63 19.18 31.02 13.49
CA ARG A 63 19.64 32.39 13.23
C ARG A 63 20.88 32.66 14.09
N PHE A 64 22.02 32.82 13.43
CA PHE A 64 23.26 33.27 14.05
C PHE A 64 23.05 34.59 14.78
N ARG A 65 22.92 34.56 16.11
CA ARG A 65 22.95 35.76 16.95
C ARG A 65 24.37 36.15 17.37
N GLU A 66 25.40 35.35 17.07
CA GLU A 66 26.76 35.57 17.60
C GLU A 66 27.95 35.40 16.63
N LYS A 67 27.78 35.24 15.31
CA LYS A 67 28.94 35.19 14.37
C LYS A 67 28.81 36.16 13.20
N ILE A 68 28.86 37.45 13.49
CA ILE A 68 29.03 38.49 12.47
C ILE A 68 30.48 38.53 11.93
N PHE A 69 31.44 37.77 12.51
CA PHE A 69 32.87 37.91 12.17
C PHE A 69 33.63 36.63 11.74
N ASN A 70 32.98 35.48 11.53
CA ASN A 70 33.66 34.26 11.05
C ASN A 70 32.82 33.54 9.98
N LEU A 71 32.66 34.15 8.80
CA LEU A 71 32.19 33.45 7.59
C LEU A 71 33.34 32.57 7.08
N ASP A 72 33.46 31.37 7.63
CA ASP A 72 34.23 30.31 7.00
C ASP A 72 33.43 29.82 5.78
N LEU A 73 33.71 30.43 4.62
CA LEU A 73 33.08 30.08 3.33
C LEU A 73 33.57 28.71 2.81
N ASP A 74 34.63 28.16 3.41
CA ASP A 74 35.22 26.88 3.00
C ASP A 74 34.51 25.67 3.63
N ARG A 75 33.56 25.88 4.55
CA ARG A 75 32.77 24.81 5.17
C ARG A 75 31.27 24.96 4.96
N PRO A 76 30.55 23.89 4.58
CA PRO A 76 29.10 23.91 4.47
C PRO A 76 28.47 24.27 5.81
N GLN A 77 27.65 25.32 5.81
CA GLN A 77 26.99 25.84 7.00
C GLN A 77 25.77 25.01 7.40
N TRP A 78 25.24 24.22 6.47
CA TRP A 78 24.24 23.20 6.74
C TRP A 78 24.53 21.94 5.94
N SER A 79 24.21 20.80 6.55
CA SER A 79 24.19 19.48 5.92
C SER A 79 22.92 18.76 6.38
N GLY A 80 22.37 17.91 5.53
CA GLY A 80 21.22 17.09 5.85
C GLY A 80 21.25 15.80 5.08
N ARG A 81 21.21 14.67 5.80
CA ARG A 81 21.05 13.34 5.23
C ARG A 81 19.83 12.66 5.84
N PHE A 82 18.87 12.33 4.98
CA PHE A 82 17.62 11.67 5.33
C PHE A 82 17.53 10.32 4.61
N GLU A 83 16.90 9.37 5.27
CA GLU A 83 16.64 8.04 4.77
C GLU A 83 15.15 7.74 4.82
N LEU A 84 14.64 7.13 3.75
CA LEU A 84 13.27 6.66 3.66
C LEU A 84 13.25 5.14 3.69
N TYR A 85 12.47 4.60 4.63
CA TYR A 85 12.23 3.18 4.79
C TYR A 85 10.77 2.87 4.45
N ILE A 86 10.55 1.85 3.63
CA ILE A 86 9.23 1.30 3.34
C ILE A 86 9.27 -0.19 3.67
N ASN A 87 8.31 -0.65 4.47
CA ASN A 87 8.27 -2.02 4.98
C ASN A 87 9.63 -2.44 5.59
N GLU A 88 10.23 -1.54 6.39
CA GLU A 88 11.54 -1.72 7.06
C GLU A 88 12.76 -1.82 6.12
N GLN A 89 12.56 -1.73 4.80
CA GLN A 89 13.64 -1.71 3.81
C GLN A 89 14.01 -0.28 3.43
N LEU A 90 15.31 0.02 3.37
CA LEU A 90 15.81 1.30 2.87
C LEU A 90 15.50 1.43 1.39
N VAL A 91 14.68 2.43 1.03
CA VAL A 91 14.27 2.70 -0.35
C VAL A 91 15.08 3.82 -0.98
N SER A 92 15.36 4.88 -0.23
CA SER A 92 16.05 6.05 -0.76
C SER A 92 16.83 6.80 0.32
N ILE A 93 17.91 7.46 -0.11
CA ILE A 93 18.71 8.38 0.70
C ILE A 93 18.68 9.75 0.02
N PHE A 94 18.45 10.80 0.80
CA PHE A 94 18.43 12.19 0.36
C PHE A 94 19.50 12.96 1.11
N GLU A 95 20.49 13.49 0.39
CA GLU A 95 21.61 14.20 0.96
C GLU A 95 21.89 15.48 0.16
N ASP A 96 22.07 16.58 0.90
CA ASP A 96 22.49 17.88 0.37
C ASP A 96 23.20 18.71 1.45
N GLN A 97 23.97 19.71 1.03
CA GLN A 97 24.72 20.62 1.89
C GLN A 97 24.90 21.98 1.23
N GLY A 98 25.11 23.03 2.03
CA GLY A 98 25.31 24.37 1.48
C GLY A 98 25.67 25.45 2.50
N VAL A 99 25.74 26.68 2.01
CA VAL A 99 26.11 27.88 2.78
C VAL A 99 24.85 28.70 3.09
N ALA A 100 24.73 29.25 4.31
CA ALA A 100 23.62 30.12 4.68
C ALA A 100 23.98 31.58 4.37
N LEU A 101 23.53 32.08 3.21
CA LEU A 101 23.91 33.41 2.72
C LEU A 101 23.22 34.58 3.46
N LEU A 102 22.13 34.35 4.20
CA LEU A 102 21.31 35.42 4.79
C LEU A 102 20.71 35.03 6.17
N GLY A 103 21.55 34.56 7.08
CA GLY A 103 21.11 34.11 8.40
C GLY A 103 20.33 32.78 8.35
N GLY A 104 20.01 32.26 9.53
CA GLY A 104 19.36 30.95 9.67
C GLY A 104 18.00 30.88 8.97
N GLY A 105 17.74 29.73 8.35
CA GLY A 105 16.55 29.45 7.55
C GLY A 105 16.31 27.96 7.33
N ASN A 106 15.24 27.67 6.57
CA ASN A 106 14.83 26.32 6.19
C ASN A 106 15.36 25.98 4.79
N TYR A 107 16.14 24.89 4.70
CA TYR A 107 16.71 24.40 3.45
C TYR A 107 16.08 23.06 3.08
N THR A 108 15.37 23.02 1.96
CA THR A 108 14.77 21.78 1.44
C THR A 108 15.84 20.92 0.76
N ILE A 109 16.16 19.78 1.37
CA ILE A 109 17.10 18.79 0.85
C ILE A 109 16.50 18.08 -0.37
N ALA A 110 15.26 17.62 -0.23
CA ALA A 110 14.55 16.92 -1.28
C ALA A 110 13.03 17.04 -1.12
N GLN A 111 12.34 16.86 -2.26
CA GLN A 111 10.91 16.64 -2.30
C GLN A 111 10.64 15.30 -3.01
N LEU A 112 9.89 14.43 -2.37
CA LEU A 112 9.44 13.15 -2.89
C LEU A 112 7.93 13.17 -3.10
N GLU A 113 7.49 12.79 -4.29
CA GLU A 113 6.11 12.44 -4.59
C GLU A 113 5.95 10.93 -4.43
N LEU A 114 5.33 10.51 -3.34
CA LEU A 114 5.05 9.12 -3.03
C LEU A 114 3.61 8.80 -3.45
N ASN A 115 3.46 8.18 -4.60
CA ASN A 115 2.16 7.77 -5.14
C ASN A 115 1.79 6.38 -4.60
N LEU A 116 0.78 6.35 -3.72
CA LEU A 116 0.25 5.13 -3.13
C LEU A 116 -0.95 4.66 -3.91
N TYR A 117 -0.95 3.38 -4.29
CA TYR A 117 -2.13 2.73 -4.81
C TYR A 117 -2.50 1.54 -3.94
N ARG A 118 -3.80 1.30 -3.76
CA ARG A 118 -4.25 0.00 -3.30
C ARG A 118 -4.29 -0.93 -4.51
N PRO A 119 -3.45 -1.97 -4.57
CA PRO A 119 -3.69 -3.00 -5.56
C PRO A 119 -5.09 -3.53 -5.32
N VAL A 120 -5.92 -3.58 -6.36
CA VAL A 120 -7.15 -4.35 -6.27
C VAL A 120 -6.70 -5.80 -6.17
N LEU A 121 -6.68 -6.33 -4.94
CA LEU A 121 -6.43 -7.74 -4.75
C LEU A 121 -7.53 -8.46 -5.53
N ALA A 122 -7.15 -9.32 -6.45
CA ALA A 122 -8.07 -10.24 -7.09
C ALA A 122 -7.56 -11.64 -6.78
N PRO A 123 -8.43 -12.56 -6.34
CA PRO A 123 -8.00 -13.88 -5.96
C PRO A 123 -7.56 -14.64 -7.21
N THR A 124 -6.52 -15.46 -7.06
CA THR A 124 -6.10 -16.42 -8.08
C THR A 124 -7.13 -17.55 -8.21
N VAL A 125 -7.08 -18.28 -9.34
CA VAL A 125 -7.93 -19.47 -9.56
C VAL A 125 -7.73 -20.49 -8.43
N ASP A 126 -6.47 -20.78 -8.10
CA ASP A 126 -6.13 -21.77 -7.07
C ASP A 126 -6.59 -21.38 -5.67
N GLU A 127 -6.54 -20.09 -5.32
CA GLU A 127 -7.08 -19.58 -4.06
C GLU A 127 -8.59 -19.76 -3.98
N LEU A 128 -9.32 -19.47 -5.06
CA LEU A 128 -10.76 -19.67 -5.12
C LEU A 128 -11.11 -21.15 -4.99
N ILE A 129 -10.47 -22.03 -5.77
CA ILE A 129 -10.69 -23.48 -5.71
C ILE A 129 -10.39 -24.03 -4.32
N SER A 130 -9.23 -23.67 -3.76
CA SER A 130 -8.82 -24.09 -2.43
C SER A 130 -9.77 -23.61 -1.35
N ARG A 131 -10.40 -22.44 -1.53
CA ARG A 131 -11.40 -21.91 -0.61
C ARG A 131 -12.74 -22.63 -0.75
N MET A 132 -13.16 -22.98 -1.96
CA MET A 132 -14.37 -23.77 -2.17
C MET A 132 -14.25 -25.17 -1.57
N ARG A 133 -13.14 -25.88 -1.83
CA ARG A 133 -12.88 -27.23 -1.31
C ARG A 133 -12.77 -27.31 0.21
N ARG A 134 -12.43 -26.21 0.88
CA ARG A 134 -12.40 -26.13 2.35
C ARG A 134 -13.78 -26.06 3.00
N ILE A 135 -14.85 -25.83 2.23
CA ILE A 135 -16.21 -25.84 2.75
C ILE A 135 -16.57 -27.29 3.13
N PRO A 136 -16.99 -27.57 4.39
CA PRO A 136 -17.43 -28.90 4.76
C PRO A 136 -18.53 -29.42 3.83
N GLY A 137 -18.41 -30.68 3.39
CA GLY A 137 -19.36 -31.31 2.47
C GLY A 137 -19.38 -30.74 1.05
N MET A 138 -18.32 -30.02 0.65
CA MET A 138 -18.07 -29.70 -0.75
C MET A 138 -17.72 -30.96 -1.53
N THR A 139 -18.41 -31.17 -2.65
CA THR A 139 -18.15 -32.26 -3.57
C THR A 139 -17.82 -31.70 -4.94
N ASP A 140 -16.62 -32.00 -5.43
CA ASP A 140 -16.18 -31.67 -6.79
C ASP A 140 -17.09 -32.34 -7.83
N THR A 141 -17.41 -31.63 -8.91
CA THR A 141 -18.25 -32.13 -9.99
C THR A 141 -17.81 -31.58 -11.35
N VAL A 142 -18.49 -31.98 -12.41
CA VAL A 142 -18.29 -31.45 -13.75
C VAL A 142 -19.19 -30.24 -14.01
N ALA A 143 -18.74 -29.31 -14.85
CA ALA A 143 -19.42 -28.06 -15.15
C ALA A 143 -20.64 -28.18 -16.10
N LYS A 144 -21.46 -29.24 -15.96
CA LYS A 144 -22.56 -29.55 -16.89
C LYS A 144 -23.64 -28.46 -16.91
N ASP A 145 -23.93 -27.86 -15.74
CA ASP A 145 -25.02 -26.90 -15.56
C ASP A 145 -24.54 -25.46 -15.36
N VAL A 146 -23.28 -25.16 -15.71
CA VAL A 146 -22.69 -23.81 -15.55
C VAL A 146 -23.48 -22.74 -16.31
N ALA A 147 -24.07 -23.10 -17.46
CA ALA A 147 -24.92 -22.20 -18.25
C ALA A 147 -26.20 -21.75 -17.50
N GLN A 148 -26.64 -22.51 -16.49
CA GLN A 148 -27.79 -22.13 -15.66
C GLN A 148 -27.39 -21.24 -14.47
N ALA A 149 -26.09 -21.12 -14.20
CA ALA A 149 -25.57 -20.41 -13.05
C ALA A 149 -25.58 -18.90 -13.24
N LYS A 150 -25.85 -18.18 -12.16
CA LYS A 150 -25.83 -16.71 -12.13
C LYS A 150 -24.54 -16.24 -11.46
N ARG A 151 -23.95 -15.17 -11.99
CA ARG A 151 -22.78 -14.52 -11.36
C ARG A 151 -23.14 -14.04 -9.96
N HIS A 152 -22.39 -14.52 -8.98
CA HIS A 152 -22.48 -14.07 -7.59
C HIS A 152 -21.45 -12.98 -7.30
N THR A 153 -20.22 -13.13 -7.80
CA THR A 153 -19.13 -12.17 -7.62
C THR A 153 -18.25 -12.16 -8.85
N CYS A 154 -17.90 -10.96 -9.33
CA CYS A 154 -16.87 -10.74 -10.35
C CYS A 154 -15.68 -10.05 -9.68
N PHE A 155 -14.48 -10.44 -10.06
CA PHE A 155 -13.24 -9.88 -9.53
C PHE A 155 -12.54 -9.03 -10.59
N ALA A 156 -11.60 -8.17 -10.17
CA ALA A 156 -10.90 -7.25 -11.08
C ALA A 156 -10.03 -7.95 -12.13
N ASN A 157 -9.60 -9.19 -11.87
CA ASN A 157 -8.92 -10.05 -12.85
C ASN A 157 -9.89 -10.79 -13.79
N GLN A 158 -11.15 -10.35 -13.88
CA GLN A 158 -12.23 -10.93 -14.70
C GLN A 158 -12.66 -12.35 -14.33
N MET A 159 -12.08 -12.92 -13.27
CA MET A 159 -12.60 -14.16 -12.66
C MET A 159 -13.99 -13.91 -12.08
N ALA A 160 -14.81 -14.95 -12.05
CA ALA A 160 -16.14 -14.90 -11.47
C ALA A 160 -16.47 -16.17 -10.69
N VAL A 161 -17.15 -15.99 -9.56
CA VAL A 161 -17.87 -17.07 -8.90
C VAL A 161 -19.33 -17.01 -9.35
N LEU A 162 -19.81 -18.12 -9.90
CA LEU A 162 -21.20 -18.30 -10.28
C LEU A 162 -21.86 -19.30 -9.32
N THR A 163 -23.16 -19.13 -9.09
CA THR A 163 -23.96 -20.01 -8.26
C THR A 163 -25.20 -20.47 -9.00
N TRP A 164 -25.58 -21.72 -8.78
CA TRP A 164 -26.83 -22.28 -9.28
C TRP A 164 -27.48 -23.12 -8.19
N LYS A 165 -28.80 -23.19 -8.22
CA LYS A 165 -29.57 -24.07 -7.35
C LYS A 165 -30.39 -24.99 -8.24
N ASN A 166 -30.18 -26.29 -8.12
CA ASN A 166 -30.92 -27.25 -8.93
C ASN A 166 -32.38 -27.38 -8.46
N ARG A 167 -33.19 -28.16 -9.18
CA ARG A 167 -34.60 -28.44 -8.85
C ARG A 167 -34.83 -29.07 -7.47
N PHE A 168 -33.80 -29.67 -6.87
CA PHE A 168 -33.84 -30.27 -5.53
C PHE A 168 -33.25 -29.34 -4.46
N GLY A 169 -33.00 -28.07 -4.79
CA GLY A 169 -32.52 -27.08 -3.84
C GLY A 169 -31.03 -27.18 -3.48
N VAL A 170 -30.27 -28.09 -4.11
CA VAL A 170 -28.83 -28.26 -3.90
C VAL A 170 -28.08 -27.06 -4.47
N ASP A 171 -27.19 -26.49 -3.68
CA ASP A 171 -26.41 -25.30 -4.04
C ASP A 171 -25.11 -25.72 -4.77
N PHE A 172 -24.98 -25.28 -6.01
CA PHE A 172 -23.80 -25.45 -6.87
C PHE A 172 -23.01 -24.14 -6.94
N VAL A 173 -21.71 -24.27 -7.05
CA VAL A 173 -20.76 -23.17 -7.23
C VAL A 173 -19.81 -23.48 -8.37
N TYR A 174 -19.47 -22.45 -9.13
CA TYR A 174 -18.54 -22.51 -10.25
C TYR A 174 -17.53 -21.37 -10.16
N VAL A 175 -16.30 -21.64 -10.58
CA VAL A 175 -15.26 -20.61 -10.75
C VAL A 175 -14.93 -20.53 -12.23
N CYS A 176 -15.18 -19.38 -12.84
CA CYS A 176 -14.93 -19.14 -14.26
C CYS A 176 -14.00 -17.95 -14.47
N ASP A 177 -13.29 -17.91 -15.60
CA ASP A 177 -12.53 -16.74 -16.02
C ASP A 177 -13.35 -15.76 -16.86
N GLY A 178 -12.70 -14.68 -17.33
CA GLY A 178 -13.31 -13.65 -18.16
C GLY A 178 -13.72 -14.12 -19.56
N GLU A 179 -13.12 -15.20 -20.04
CA GLU A 179 -13.47 -15.83 -21.33
C GLU A 179 -14.65 -16.79 -21.20
N GLY A 180 -15.08 -17.09 -19.96
CA GLY A 180 -16.19 -17.97 -19.65
C GLY A 180 -15.79 -19.44 -19.49
N ALA A 181 -14.49 -19.75 -19.49
CA ALA A 181 -14.02 -21.10 -19.20
C ALA A 181 -14.22 -21.40 -17.70
N CYS A 182 -14.77 -22.58 -17.41
CA CYS A 182 -15.01 -23.04 -16.05
C CYS A 182 -13.79 -23.83 -15.55
N HIS A 183 -13.12 -23.29 -14.53
CA HIS A 183 -11.94 -23.89 -13.89
C HIS A 183 -12.29 -24.82 -12.74
N TYR A 184 -13.49 -24.66 -12.16
CA TYR A 184 -13.95 -25.49 -11.06
C TYR A 184 -15.47 -25.52 -10.98
N ALA A 185 -16.01 -26.69 -10.64
CA ALA A 185 -17.40 -26.89 -10.30
C ALA A 185 -17.50 -27.74 -9.03
N GLY A 186 -18.39 -27.34 -8.12
CA GLY A 186 -18.66 -28.10 -6.91
C GLY A 186 -20.08 -27.85 -6.42
N TYR A 187 -20.54 -28.69 -5.49
CA TYR A 187 -21.83 -28.51 -4.84
C TYR A 187 -21.76 -28.91 -3.37
N VAL A 188 -22.72 -28.40 -2.59
CA VAL A 188 -22.90 -28.77 -1.18
C VAL A 188 -24.33 -29.24 -0.93
N GLY A 189 -24.46 -30.27 -0.10
CA GLY A 189 -25.76 -30.70 0.42
C GLY A 189 -26.38 -29.64 1.37
N TRP A 190 -27.68 -29.77 1.65
CA TRP A 190 -28.43 -28.79 2.44
C TRP A 190 -27.82 -28.48 3.81
N VAL A 191 -27.26 -29.50 4.48
CA VAL A 191 -26.61 -29.36 5.80
C VAL A 191 -25.45 -28.35 5.77
N HIS A 192 -24.77 -28.21 4.64
CA HIS A 192 -23.59 -27.35 4.50
C HIS A 192 -23.85 -26.08 3.66
N ALA A 193 -25.09 -25.86 3.20
CA ALA A 193 -25.45 -24.70 2.39
C ALA A 193 -25.14 -23.36 3.07
N SER A 194 -25.28 -23.29 4.41
CA SER A 194 -24.91 -22.10 5.19
C SER A 194 -23.39 -21.82 5.16
N GLY A 195 -22.56 -22.87 5.11
CA GLY A 195 -21.11 -22.75 4.96
C GLY A 195 -20.71 -22.16 3.61
N LEU A 196 -21.34 -22.62 2.54
CA LEU A 196 -21.14 -22.05 1.20
C LEU A 196 -21.55 -20.58 1.15
N ARG A 197 -22.75 -20.23 1.61
CA ARG A 197 -23.24 -18.83 1.59
C ARG A 197 -22.33 -17.88 2.37
N ARG A 198 -21.84 -18.29 3.56
CA ARG A 198 -20.88 -17.49 4.33
C ARG A 198 -19.56 -17.30 3.59
N THR A 199 -19.05 -18.35 2.94
CA THR A 199 -17.80 -18.27 2.16
C THR A 199 -17.94 -17.33 0.97
N LEU A 200 -19.07 -17.39 0.26
CA LEU A 200 -19.37 -16.50 -0.87
C LEU A 200 -19.53 -15.04 -0.44
N LEU A 201 -20.18 -14.79 0.69
CA LEU A 201 -20.30 -13.45 1.25
C LEU A 201 -18.93 -12.89 1.64
N ALA A 202 -18.11 -13.68 2.33
CA ALA A 202 -16.75 -13.28 2.71
C ALA A 202 -15.87 -12.98 1.49
N LEU A 203 -15.96 -13.77 0.42
CA LEU A 203 -15.26 -13.48 -0.85
C LEU A 203 -15.73 -12.15 -1.47
N ARG A 204 -17.03 -11.88 -1.43
CA ARG A 204 -17.58 -10.62 -1.92
C ARG A 204 -17.15 -9.43 -1.05
N GLU A 205 -17.02 -9.57 0.26
CA GLU A 205 -16.56 -8.49 1.12
C GLU A 205 -15.05 -8.24 1.00
N GLU A 206 -14.27 -9.30 0.84
CA GLU A 206 -12.80 -9.24 0.74
C GLU A 206 -12.32 -8.69 -0.60
N TYR A 207 -13.03 -9.01 -1.70
CA TYR A 207 -12.60 -8.68 -3.06
C TYR A 207 -13.64 -7.89 -3.87
N GLY A 208 -14.90 -7.86 -3.43
CA GLY A 208 -16.00 -7.16 -4.11
C GLY A 208 -16.01 -5.68 -3.74
N GLY A 209 -15.15 -4.93 -4.40
CA GLY A 209 -15.04 -3.48 -4.28
C GLY A 209 -14.97 -2.82 -5.65
N ARG A 210 -16.04 -2.96 -6.44
CA ARG A 210 -16.64 -2.02 -7.42
C ARG A 210 -17.59 -2.76 -8.35
#